data_AF-A0A972TAX3-F1
#
_entry.id   AF-A0A972TAX3-F1
#
_cell.length_a   1.000
_cell.length_b   1.000
_cell.length_c   1.000
_cell.angle_alpha   90.00
_cell.angle_beta   90.00
_cell.angle_gamma   90.00
#
_symmetry.space_group_name_H-M   'P 1'
#
loop_
_entity.id
_entity.type
_entity.pdbx_description
1 polymer ?
#
loop_
_entity_poly.entity_id
_entity_poly.type
_entity_poly.pdbx_seq_one_letter_code
_entity_poly.pdbx_strand_id
1 'polypeptide(L)'
;MCNQKYRKFANTDNAYFKRRKEFANRYNDTAFWQIADNWPLYSGEVNIARFLAIYELVKKVVSLPGHFCELGCYNGTNLIFIAKLLKIFRPGTLTEVIGFDSFEGLQTFSGDKDSDKLSGEYKGNLKILEDIITLHQLENWVQLVKGDILKTLPAFLEERKDIRFSMVYIDVDLYSPAKIGVELLYPKLLKGGIMVFDEYNTRQWPGETRALHDVFGEDVILHSIPYTRQPTAYIVK
;
A
#
# COMPACT_ATOMS: atom_id res chain seq x y z
N MET A 1 -28.45 24.35 -11.21
CA MET A 1 -28.74 23.03 -10.61
C MET A 1 -29.29 22.12 -11.70
N CYS A 2 -28.57 21.06 -12.08
CA CYS A 2 -29.05 20.09 -13.06
C CYS A 2 -29.99 19.09 -12.38
N ASN A 3 -31.16 18.86 -12.97
CA ASN A 3 -32.25 18.04 -12.42
C ASN A 3 -31.75 16.62 -12.08
N GLN A 4 -31.80 16.23 -10.80
CA GLN A 4 -31.27 14.94 -10.30
C GLN A 4 -32.00 13.72 -10.88
N LYS A 5 -33.19 13.90 -11.47
CA LYS A 5 -34.10 12.83 -11.91
C LYS A 5 -33.63 12.03 -13.13
N TYR A 6 -32.58 12.47 -13.84
CA TYR A 6 -32.13 11.87 -15.11
C TYR A 6 -30.65 11.44 -15.12
N ARG A 7 -30.03 11.14 -13.97
CA ARG A 7 -28.65 10.63 -13.96
C ARG A 7 -28.63 9.13 -14.26
N LYS A 8 -27.83 8.73 -15.26
CA LYS A 8 -27.61 7.33 -15.71
C LYS A 8 -27.20 6.38 -14.57
N PHE A 9 -26.63 6.90 -13.48
CA PHE A 9 -26.15 6.15 -12.31
C PHE A 9 -26.74 6.64 -10.98
N ALA A 10 -27.91 7.29 -11.00
CA ALA A 10 -28.50 7.97 -9.84
C ALA A 10 -28.53 7.11 -8.57
N ASN A 11 -28.94 5.84 -8.67
CA ASN A 11 -29.09 4.97 -7.49
C ASN A 11 -27.74 4.61 -6.84
N THR A 12 -26.75 4.21 -7.64
CA THR A 12 -25.40 3.89 -7.16
C THR A 12 -24.70 5.13 -6.62
N ASP A 13 -24.86 6.26 -7.30
CA ASP A 13 -24.30 7.55 -6.90
C ASP A 13 -24.93 8.04 -5.60
N ASN A 14 -26.25 7.89 -5.42
CA ASN A 14 -26.95 8.30 -4.20
C ASN A 14 -26.45 7.54 -2.97
N ALA A 15 -26.25 6.23 -3.08
CA ALA A 15 -25.70 5.43 -1.99
C ALA A 15 -24.28 5.88 -1.63
N TYR A 16 -23.46 6.18 -2.64
CA TYR A 16 -22.12 6.69 -2.43
C TYR A 16 -22.11 8.10 -1.78
N PHE A 17 -22.91 9.04 -2.29
CA PHE A 17 -23.03 10.38 -1.72
C PHE A 17 -23.59 10.38 -0.29
N LYS A 18 -24.47 9.43 0.05
CA LYS A 18 -24.92 9.23 1.43
C LYS A 18 -23.75 8.87 2.34
N ARG A 19 -22.94 7.86 1.98
CA ARG A 19 -21.75 7.48 2.75
C ARG A 19 -20.73 8.61 2.85
N ARG A 20 -20.52 9.38 1.77
CA ARG A 20 -19.67 10.58 1.77
C ARG A 20 -20.12 11.61 2.80
N LYS A 21 -21.44 11.87 2.90
CA LYS A 21 -22.01 12.79 3.87
C LYS A 21 -21.84 12.29 5.30
N GLU A 22 -22.06 10.99 5.53
CA GLU A 22 -21.86 10.37 6.84
C GLU A 22 -20.39 10.47 7.29
N PHE A 23 -19.44 10.21 6.39
CA PHE A 23 -18.01 10.37 6.65
C PHE A 23 -17.63 11.83 6.95
N ALA A 24 -18.06 12.78 6.10
CA ALA A 24 -17.79 14.20 6.31
C ALA A 24 -18.33 14.73 7.65
N ASN A 25 -19.54 14.30 8.03
CA ASN A 25 -20.13 14.65 9.32
C ASN A 25 -19.33 14.07 10.50
N ARG A 26 -18.84 12.83 10.38
CA ARG A 26 -18.06 12.16 11.43
C ARG A 26 -16.76 12.91 11.75
N TYR A 27 -16.11 13.47 10.74
CA TYR A 27 -14.83 14.18 10.88
C TYR A 27 -14.96 15.70 10.85
N ASN A 28 -16.19 16.23 10.79
CA ASN A 28 -16.49 17.65 10.69
C ASN A 28 -15.73 18.36 9.55
N ASP A 29 -15.54 17.68 8.42
CA ASP A 29 -14.84 18.20 7.25
C ASP A 29 -15.74 18.13 6.01
N THR A 30 -16.44 19.23 5.76
CA THR A 30 -17.34 19.36 4.62
C THR A 30 -16.61 19.82 3.35
N ALA A 31 -15.41 20.39 3.49
CA ALA A 31 -14.58 20.84 2.37
C ALA A 31 -13.75 19.69 1.76
N PHE A 32 -13.57 18.59 2.51
CA PHE A 32 -12.84 17.38 2.09
C PHE A 32 -13.12 16.97 0.64
N TRP A 33 -14.39 16.91 0.24
CA TRP A 33 -14.78 16.43 -1.09
C TRP A 33 -14.41 17.41 -2.21
N GLN A 34 -14.36 18.72 -1.94
CA GLN A 34 -13.90 19.69 -2.92
C GLN A 34 -12.44 19.43 -3.29
N ILE A 35 -11.60 19.09 -2.31
CA ILE A 35 -10.20 18.74 -2.53
C ILE A 35 -10.08 17.35 -3.15
N ALA A 36 -10.77 16.35 -2.59
CA ALA A 36 -10.64 14.95 -3.02
C ALA A 36 -11.12 14.72 -4.46
N ASP A 37 -12.23 15.34 -4.88
CA ASP A 37 -12.76 15.19 -6.24
C ASP A 37 -11.92 15.95 -7.27
N ASN A 38 -11.28 17.05 -6.86
CA ASN A 38 -10.41 17.85 -7.71
C ASN A 38 -8.94 17.64 -7.36
N TRP A 39 -8.57 16.45 -6.86
CA TRP A 39 -7.22 16.20 -6.34
C TRP A 39 -6.08 16.55 -7.32
N PRO A 40 -6.19 16.41 -8.67
CA PRO A 40 -5.09 16.80 -9.56
C PRO A 40 -4.83 18.31 -9.57
N LEU A 41 -5.81 19.14 -9.19
CA LEU A 41 -5.63 20.59 -9.06
C LEU A 41 -4.73 20.94 -7.85
N TYR A 42 -4.79 20.14 -6.80
CA TYR A 42 -4.15 20.40 -5.51
C TYR A 42 -2.89 19.56 -5.27
N SER A 43 -2.74 18.44 -6.00
CA SER A 43 -1.61 17.53 -5.85
C SER A 43 -0.43 17.98 -6.72
N GLY A 44 0.76 18.05 -6.13
CA GLY A 44 2.00 18.27 -6.87
C GLY A 44 2.38 17.07 -7.75
N GLU A 45 3.25 17.32 -8.72
CA GLU A 45 3.69 16.35 -9.72
C GLU A 45 4.37 15.12 -9.11
N VAL A 46 5.06 15.26 -7.96
CA VAL A 46 5.69 14.14 -7.25
C VAL A 46 4.66 13.10 -6.80
N ASN A 47 3.56 13.56 -6.21
CA ASN A 47 2.48 12.67 -5.77
C ASN A 47 1.79 12.02 -6.97
N ILE A 48 1.54 12.78 -8.04
CA ILE A 48 0.96 12.25 -9.28
C ILE A 48 1.87 11.16 -9.86
N ALA A 49 3.18 11.43 -9.99
CA ALA A 49 4.17 10.48 -10.51
C ALA A 49 4.20 9.18 -9.70
N ARG A 50 4.17 9.25 -8.37
CA ARG A 50 4.11 8.06 -7.50
C ARG A 50 2.89 7.20 -7.81
N PHE A 51 1.70 7.77 -7.91
CA PHE A 51 0.49 6.98 -8.23
C PHE A 51 0.50 6.43 -9.65
N LEU A 52 1.09 7.15 -10.61
CA LEU A 52 1.31 6.61 -11.96
C LEU A 52 2.31 5.45 -11.94
N ALA A 53 3.34 5.51 -11.10
CA ALA A 53 4.28 4.40 -10.93
C ALA A 53 3.61 3.17 -10.32
N ILE A 54 2.82 3.34 -9.24
CA ILE A 54 2.04 2.24 -8.64
C ILE A 54 1.05 1.66 -9.66
N TYR A 55 0.40 2.50 -10.46
CA TYR A 55 -0.46 2.05 -11.56
C TYR A 55 0.29 1.15 -12.55
N GLU A 56 1.47 1.56 -13.02
CA GLU A 56 2.30 0.76 -13.94
C GLU A 56 2.75 -0.56 -13.31
N LEU A 57 3.13 -0.56 -12.03
CA LEU A 57 3.51 -1.76 -11.29
C LEU A 57 2.33 -2.74 -11.19
N VAL A 58 1.16 -2.26 -10.78
CA VAL A 58 -0.07 -3.07 -10.75
C VAL A 58 -0.36 -3.63 -12.14
N LYS A 59 -0.28 -2.82 -13.20
CA LYS A 59 -0.54 -3.25 -14.58
C LYS A 59 0.37 -4.39 -15.04
N LYS A 60 1.62 -4.46 -14.57
CA LYS A 60 2.56 -5.55 -14.90
C LYS A 60 2.11 -6.90 -14.35
N VAL A 61 1.47 -6.91 -13.19
CA VAL A 61 1.16 -8.15 -12.44
C VAL A 61 -0.33 -8.43 -12.28
N VAL A 62 -1.21 -7.54 -12.76
CA VAL A 62 -2.66 -7.65 -12.57
C VAL A 62 -3.26 -8.92 -13.19
N SER A 63 -2.61 -9.56 -14.16
CA SER A 63 -3.07 -10.85 -14.69
C SER A 63 -2.69 -12.06 -13.83
N LEU A 64 -1.78 -11.91 -12.85
CA LEU A 64 -1.31 -12.99 -12.00
C LEU A 64 -2.33 -13.32 -10.89
N PRO A 65 -2.51 -14.60 -10.51
CA PRO A 65 -3.55 -15.02 -9.56
C PRO A 65 -3.14 -14.90 -8.08
N GLY A 66 -2.17 -14.05 -7.72
CA GLY A 66 -1.72 -13.85 -6.34
C GLY A 66 -2.26 -12.56 -5.70
N HIS A 67 -2.27 -12.53 -4.37
CA HIS A 67 -2.58 -11.36 -3.54
C HIS A 67 -1.54 -10.24 -3.69
N PHE A 68 -1.88 -9.05 -3.19
CA PHE A 68 -0.98 -7.92 -3.11
C PHE A 68 -0.65 -7.72 -1.63
N CYS A 69 0.62 -7.43 -1.30
CA CYS A 69 1.06 -7.20 0.06
C CYS A 69 1.75 -5.84 0.15
N GLU A 70 1.48 -5.06 1.19
CA GLU A 70 2.21 -3.85 1.55
C GLU A 70 2.69 -3.98 3.00
N LEU A 71 4.00 -3.84 3.22
CA LEU A 71 4.60 -3.72 4.54
C LEU A 71 4.88 -2.23 4.80
N GLY A 72 4.28 -1.69 5.86
CA GLY A 72 4.26 -0.24 6.13
C GLY A 72 3.16 0.45 5.34
N CYS A 73 1.98 0.58 5.94
CA CYS A 73 0.82 1.18 5.29
C CYS A 73 0.65 2.66 5.65
N TYR A 74 1.13 3.09 6.80
CA TYR A 74 0.89 4.42 7.36
C TYR A 74 -0.62 4.79 7.34
N ASN A 75 -1.03 5.75 6.51
CA ASN A 75 -2.43 6.15 6.34
C ASN A 75 -3.19 5.33 5.26
N GLY A 76 -2.57 4.29 4.70
CA GLY A 76 -3.13 3.34 3.73
C GLY A 76 -3.30 3.91 2.32
N THR A 77 -2.55 4.95 1.96
CA THR A 77 -2.74 5.65 0.68
C THR A 77 -2.49 4.73 -0.53
N ASN A 78 -1.35 4.04 -0.53
CA ASN A 78 -0.97 3.07 -1.55
C ASN A 78 -1.92 1.87 -1.52
N LEU A 79 -2.12 1.26 -0.35
CA LEU A 79 -3.09 0.19 -0.10
C LEU A 79 -4.46 0.43 -0.75
N ILE A 80 -5.09 1.58 -0.46
CA ILE A 80 -6.41 1.92 -0.97
C ILE A 80 -6.38 2.19 -2.47
N PHE A 81 -5.31 2.79 -2.98
CA PHE A 81 -5.16 3.02 -4.42
C PHE A 81 -5.06 1.69 -5.18
N ILE A 82 -4.22 0.76 -4.71
CA ILE A 82 -4.08 -0.59 -5.29
C ILE A 82 -5.42 -1.35 -5.24
N ALA A 83 -6.14 -1.30 -4.12
CA ALA A 83 -7.44 -1.96 -3.98
C ALA A 83 -8.48 -1.40 -4.97
N LYS A 84 -8.49 -0.08 -5.18
CA LYS A 84 -9.34 0.57 -6.20
C LYS A 84 -8.94 0.14 -7.62
N LEU A 85 -7.65 0.03 -7.92
CA LEU A 85 -7.17 -0.48 -9.21
C LEU A 85 -7.58 -1.94 -9.43
N LEU A 86 -7.50 -2.81 -8.42
CA LEU A 86 -8.00 -4.19 -8.50
C LEU A 86 -9.51 -4.23 -8.77
N LYS A 87 -10.30 -3.38 -8.11
CA LYS A 87 -11.74 -3.26 -8.35
C LYS A 87 -12.07 -2.83 -9.79
N ILE A 88 -11.20 -2.02 -10.40
CA ILE A 88 -11.33 -1.59 -11.80
C ILE A 88 -10.92 -2.71 -12.76
N PHE A 89 -9.74 -3.31 -12.55
CA PHE A 89 -9.16 -4.24 -13.51
C PHE A 89 -9.61 -5.69 -13.36
N ARG A 90 -10.07 -6.08 -12.17
CA ARG A 90 -10.50 -7.44 -11.84
C ARG A 90 -11.72 -7.45 -10.92
N PRO A 91 -12.87 -6.89 -11.33
CA PRO A 91 -14.05 -6.75 -10.47
C PRO A 91 -14.58 -8.06 -9.85
N GLY A 92 -14.25 -9.23 -10.42
CA GLY A 92 -14.64 -10.55 -9.91
C GLY A 92 -13.52 -11.37 -9.26
N THR A 93 -12.39 -10.75 -8.92
CA THR A 93 -11.27 -11.46 -8.29
C THR A 93 -11.52 -11.74 -6.81
N LEU A 94 -10.86 -12.80 -6.29
CA LEU A 94 -10.68 -13.03 -4.86
C LEU A 94 -9.33 -12.50 -4.35
N THR A 95 -8.60 -11.78 -5.20
CA THR A 95 -7.35 -11.09 -4.87
C THR A 95 -7.63 -9.95 -3.90
N GLU A 96 -6.96 -10.01 -2.76
CA GLU A 96 -6.97 -8.97 -1.73
C GLU A 96 -5.64 -8.20 -1.74
N VAL A 97 -5.67 -6.97 -1.23
CA VAL A 97 -4.50 -6.18 -0.83
C VAL A 97 -4.35 -6.28 0.68
N ILE A 98 -3.22 -6.82 1.15
CA ILE A 98 -2.97 -7.13 2.55
C ILE A 98 -1.94 -6.14 3.06
N GLY A 99 -2.34 -5.29 4.00
CA GLY A 99 -1.51 -4.25 4.57
C GLY A 99 -1.07 -4.57 5.99
N PHE A 100 0.25 -4.49 6.25
CA PHE A 100 0.82 -4.67 7.58
C PHE A 100 1.36 -3.34 8.12
N ASP A 101 0.97 -2.97 9.32
CA ASP A 101 1.48 -1.77 10.00
C ASP A 101 1.24 -1.84 11.51
N SER A 102 2.08 -1.19 12.32
CA SER A 102 1.84 -1.06 13.75
C SER A 102 0.71 -0.07 14.06
N PHE A 103 0.55 0.96 13.22
CA PHE A 103 -0.20 2.19 13.43
C PHE A 103 0.21 2.94 14.71
N GLU A 104 1.42 2.66 15.19
CA GLU A 104 2.03 3.25 16.38
C GLU A 104 3.25 4.12 16.02
N GLY A 105 3.62 4.14 14.74
CA GLY A 105 4.80 4.82 14.22
C GLY A 105 6.03 3.92 14.17
N LEU A 106 7.16 4.48 13.73
CA LEU A 106 8.44 3.77 13.72
C LEU A 106 8.81 3.35 15.14
N GLN A 107 9.04 2.05 15.30
CA GLN A 107 9.52 1.47 16.56
C GLN A 107 11.04 1.39 16.53
N THR A 108 11.65 1.52 17.68
CA THR A 108 13.09 1.29 17.83
C THR A 108 13.35 -0.21 17.87
N PHE A 109 13.94 -0.73 16.79
CA PHE A 109 14.37 -2.12 16.72
C PHE A 109 15.85 -2.22 17.08
N SER A 110 16.22 -3.21 17.89
CA SER A 110 17.61 -3.44 18.29
C SER A 110 18.48 -3.72 17.05
N GLY A 111 19.29 -2.74 16.64
CA GLY A 111 20.18 -2.83 15.48
C GLY A 111 19.98 -1.71 14.45
N ASP A 112 18.84 -1.02 14.47
CA ASP A 112 18.55 0.12 13.61
C ASP A 112 18.94 1.42 14.31
N LYS A 113 20.25 1.76 14.29
CA LYS A 113 20.82 2.96 14.95
C LYS A 113 20.17 4.29 14.53
N ASP A 114 19.51 4.31 13.37
CA ASP A 114 18.81 5.49 12.85
C ASP A 114 17.37 5.62 13.40
N SER A 115 16.79 4.55 13.96
CA SER A 115 15.41 4.54 14.48
C SER A 115 15.24 5.32 15.79
N ASP A 116 16.28 5.43 16.62
CA ASP A 116 16.21 6.06 17.95
C ASP A 116 15.81 7.54 17.90
N LYS A 117 16.09 8.24 16.79
CA LYS A 117 15.75 9.67 16.62
C LYS A 117 14.35 9.91 16.07
N LEU A 118 13.75 8.90 15.45
CA LEU A 118 12.48 9.01 14.71
C LEU A 118 11.37 8.14 15.33
N SER A 119 11.62 7.65 16.54
CA SER A 119 10.68 6.83 17.30
C SER A 119 9.33 7.53 17.45
N GLY A 120 8.26 6.87 17.02
CA GLY A 120 6.89 7.40 17.07
C GLY A 120 6.49 8.32 15.91
N GLU A 121 7.40 8.64 14.98
CA GLU A 121 7.03 9.28 13.71
C GLU A 121 6.28 8.30 12.79
N TYR A 122 5.63 8.81 11.74
CA TYR A 122 4.85 8.01 10.79
C TYR A 122 3.70 7.21 11.42
N LYS A 123 3.06 7.78 12.45
CA LYS A 123 1.89 7.18 13.08
C LYS A 123 0.65 7.30 12.20
N GLY A 124 0.27 6.19 11.56
CA GLY A 124 -0.94 6.10 10.73
C GLY A 124 -2.24 6.21 11.53
N ASN A 125 -3.30 6.72 10.91
CA ASN A 125 -4.63 6.77 11.52
C ASN A 125 -5.48 5.57 11.08
N LEU A 126 -5.36 4.46 11.81
CA LEU A 126 -6.12 3.23 11.54
C LEU A 126 -7.63 3.46 11.47
N LYS A 127 -8.18 4.28 12.38
CA LYS A 127 -9.62 4.51 12.44
C LYS A 127 -10.13 5.21 11.18
N ILE A 128 -9.40 6.21 10.69
CA ILE A 128 -9.72 6.88 9.41
C ILE A 128 -9.59 5.90 8.25
N LEU A 129 -8.54 5.06 8.23
CA LEU A 129 -8.34 4.07 7.17
C LEU A 129 -9.50 3.06 7.10
N GLU A 130 -9.93 2.51 8.23
CA GLU A 130 -11.11 1.62 8.31
C GLU A 130 -12.39 2.29 7.81
N ASP A 131 -12.58 3.57 8.14
CA ASP A 131 -13.74 4.34 7.71
C ASP A 131 -13.69 4.65 6.19
N ILE A 132 -12.49 4.83 5.62
CA ILE A 132 -12.25 4.97 4.18
C ILE A 132 -12.52 3.65 3.44
N ILE A 133 -12.10 2.51 4.00
CA ILE A 133 -12.41 1.17 3.47
C ILE A 133 -13.93 1.00 3.37
N THR A 134 -14.64 1.32 4.45
CA THR A 134 -16.11 1.24 4.52
C THR A 134 -16.79 2.18 3.52
N LEU A 135 -16.33 3.43 3.44
CA LEU A 135 -16.87 4.43 2.51
C LEU A 135 -16.84 3.94 1.06
N HIS A 136 -15.72 3.33 0.66
CA HIS A 136 -15.48 2.87 -0.71
C HIS A 136 -15.91 1.42 -0.97
N GLN A 137 -16.45 0.74 0.04
CA GLN A 137 -16.86 -0.66 -0.01
C GLN A 137 -15.71 -1.56 -0.47
N LEU A 138 -14.62 -1.50 0.30
CA LEU A 138 -13.36 -2.21 0.05
C LEU A 138 -13.10 -3.34 1.06
N GLU A 139 -14.09 -3.74 1.85
CA GLU A 139 -13.96 -4.73 2.94
C GLU A 139 -13.53 -6.11 2.41
N ASN A 140 -13.96 -6.48 1.21
CA ASN A 140 -13.55 -7.73 0.54
C ASN A 140 -12.31 -7.56 -0.35
N TRP A 141 -11.68 -6.37 -0.33
CA TRP A 141 -10.53 -6.02 -1.17
C TRP A 141 -9.29 -5.73 -0.34
N VAL A 142 -9.46 -5.34 0.93
CA VAL A 142 -8.39 -4.91 1.81
C VAL A 142 -8.45 -5.69 3.11
N GLN A 143 -7.33 -6.33 3.46
CA GLN A 143 -7.11 -6.93 4.77
C GLN A 143 -6.03 -6.12 5.50
N LEU A 144 -6.33 -5.65 6.71
CA LEU A 144 -5.35 -4.98 7.57
C LEU A 144 -4.84 -5.94 8.63
N VAL A 145 -3.52 -6.00 8.80
CA VAL A 145 -2.85 -6.74 9.87
C VAL A 145 -2.13 -5.75 10.76
N LYS A 146 -2.77 -5.38 11.87
CA LYS A 146 -2.20 -4.46 12.86
C LYS A 146 -1.18 -5.16 13.75
N GLY A 147 0.01 -4.58 13.87
CA GLY A 147 1.00 -4.91 14.89
C GLY A 147 2.43 -4.85 14.39
N ASP A 148 3.36 -5.19 15.26
CA ASP A 148 4.78 -5.31 14.92
C ASP A 148 4.98 -6.38 13.83
N ILE A 149 5.48 -5.94 12.66
CA ILE A 149 5.68 -6.77 11.47
C ILE A 149 6.57 -7.98 11.78
N LEU A 150 7.55 -7.85 12.69
CA LEU A 150 8.43 -8.95 13.08
C LEU A 150 7.67 -10.11 13.74
N LYS A 151 6.47 -9.85 14.26
CA LYS A 151 5.60 -10.84 14.91
C LYS A 151 4.42 -11.22 14.02
N THR A 152 3.78 -10.22 13.42
CA THR A 152 2.52 -10.40 12.69
C THR A 152 2.73 -11.08 11.34
N LEU A 153 3.80 -10.74 10.60
CA LEU A 153 4.07 -11.34 9.30
C LEU A 153 4.35 -12.85 9.39
N PRO A 154 5.24 -13.35 10.28
CA PRO A 154 5.45 -14.79 10.44
C PRO A 154 4.17 -15.52 10.86
N ALA A 155 3.43 -14.98 11.84
CA ALA A 155 2.18 -15.58 12.32
C ALA A 155 1.13 -15.68 11.20
N PHE A 156 0.99 -14.62 10.41
CA PHE A 156 0.07 -14.60 9.27
C PHE A 156 0.44 -15.63 8.20
N LEU A 157 1.73 -15.76 7.86
CA LEU A 157 2.18 -16.74 6.85
C LEU A 157 2.09 -18.19 7.34
N GLU A 158 2.18 -18.43 8.64
CA GLU A 158 1.95 -19.74 9.25
C GLU A 158 0.46 -20.13 9.23
N GLU A 159 -0.44 -19.17 9.45
CA GLU A 159 -1.89 -19.38 9.30
C GLU A 159 -2.28 -19.59 7.83
N ARG A 160 -1.65 -18.83 6.92
CA ARG A 160 -1.97 -18.80 5.48
C ARG A 160 -0.86 -19.44 4.64
N LYS A 161 -0.47 -20.68 4.94
CA LYS A 161 0.69 -21.37 4.32
C LYS A 161 0.67 -21.37 2.79
N ASP A 162 -0.50 -21.51 2.19
CA ASP A 162 -0.69 -21.60 0.74
C ASP A 162 -0.84 -20.25 0.03
N ILE A 163 -0.78 -19.13 0.78
CA ILE A 163 -0.89 -17.81 0.17
C ILE A 163 0.21 -17.57 -0.86
N ARG A 164 -0.17 -16.90 -1.95
CA ARG A 164 0.74 -16.47 -3.00
C ARG A 164 0.52 -15.01 -3.31
N PHE A 165 1.59 -14.33 -3.70
CA PHE A 165 1.57 -12.90 -4.00
C PHE A 165 1.92 -12.64 -5.47
N SER A 166 1.26 -11.68 -6.08
CA SER A 166 1.61 -11.10 -7.38
C SER A 166 2.50 -9.87 -7.21
N MET A 167 2.29 -9.14 -6.12
CA MET A 167 3.04 -7.94 -5.76
C MET A 167 3.31 -7.92 -4.26
N VAL A 168 4.54 -7.59 -3.90
CA VAL A 168 4.93 -7.25 -2.52
C VAL A 168 5.56 -5.86 -2.57
N TYR A 169 5.06 -4.93 -1.76
CA TYR A 169 5.58 -3.58 -1.62
C TYR A 169 6.22 -3.46 -0.23
N ILE A 170 7.51 -3.18 -0.20
CA ILE A 170 8.31 -2.95 1.01
C ILE A 170 8.45 -1.43 1.18
N ASP A 171 7.82 -0.88 2.21
CA ASP A 171 7.80 0.55 2.57
C ASP A 171 7.92 0.69 4.09
N VAL A 172 9.02 0.15 4.64
CA VAL A 172 9.20 0.04 6.10
C VAL A 172 10.41 0.80 6.62
N ASP A 173 11.19 1.42 5.72
CA ASP A 173 12.42 2.20 5.93
C ASP A 173 13.58 1.45 6.61
N LEU A 174 13.28 0.74 7.70
CA LEU A 174 14.18 0.11 8.64
C LEU A 174 14.61 -1.28 8.15
N TYR A 175 15.84 -1.65 8.50
CA TYR A 175 16.46 -2.89 8.03
C TYR A 175 15.70 -4.13 8.51
N SER A 176 15.38 -4.19 9.80
CA SER A 176 14.81 -5.39 10.43
C SER A 176 13.46 -5.81 9.81
N PRO A 177 12.45 -4.92 9.69
CA PRO A 177 11.20 -5.26 9.02
C PRO A 177 11.37 -5.49 7.52
N ALA A 178 12.29 -4.79 6.84
CA ALA A 178 12.55 -5.03 5.42
C ALA A 178 13.13 -6.43 5.19
N LYS A 179 14.12 -6.84 5.99
CA LYS A 179 14.82 -8.12 5.88
C LYS A 179 13.86 -9.30 6.06
N ILE A 180 13.03 -9.28 7.10
CA ILE A 180 12.02 -10.35 7.30
C ILE A 180 10.98 -10.36 6.18
N GLY A 181 10.60 -9.17 5.67
CA GLY A 181 9.70 -9.03 4.54
C GLY A 181 10.24 -9.72 3.29
N VAL A 182 11.48 -9.39 2.91
CA VAL A 182 12.16 -9.99 1.75
C VAL A 182 12.30 -11.50 1.93
N GLU A 183 12.78 -11.97 3.08
CA GLU A 183 13.03 -13.40 3.35
C GLU A 183 11.75 -14.25 3.30
N LEU A 184 10.67 -13.77 3.90
CA LEU A 184 9.44 -14.56 4.05
C LEU A 184 8.49 -14.41 2.86
N LEU A 185 8.42 -13.24 2.23
CA LEU A 185 7.47 -12.97 1.15
C LEU A 185 8.02 -13.33 -0.23
N TYR A 186 9.33 -13.20 -0.49
CA TYR A 186 9.88 -13.54 -1.80
C TYR A 186 9.62 -15.00 -2.19
N PRO A 187 9.79 -16.02 -1.32
CA PRO A 187 9.43 -17.40 -1.64
C PRO A 187 7.95 -17.58 -2.00
N LYS A 188 7.05 -16.76 -1.44
CA LYS A 188 5.60 -16.78 -1.69
C LYS A 188 5.18 -15.97 -2.93
N LEU A 189 6.07 -15.17 -3.50
CA LEU A 189 5.83 -14.43 -4.74
C LEU A 189 5.72 -15.41 -5.92
N LEU A 190 4.76 -15.18 -6.82
CA LEU A 190 4.61 -15.95 -8.06
C LEU A 190 5.76 -15.63 -9.03
N LYS A 191 6.06 -16.57 -9.95
CA LYS A 191 6.91 -16.25 -11.11
C LYS A 191 6.23 -15.17 -11.96
N GLY A 192 7.00 -14.18 -12.40
CA GLY A 192 6.52 -12.94 -13.01
C GLY A 192 5.98 -11.93 -12.00
N GLY A 193 5.86 -12.28 -10.72
CA GLY A 193 5.48 -11.35 -9.66
C GLY A 193 6.61 -10.38 -9.36
N ILE A 194 6.26 -9.26 -8.73
CA ILE A 194 7.21 -8.19 -8.43
C ILE A 194 7.32 -7.93 -6.93
N MET A 195 8.54 -7.62 -6.50
CA MET A 195 8.81 -7.07 -5.17
C MET A 195 9.36 -5.66 -5.34
N VAL A 196 8.69 -4.70 -4.73
CA VAL A 196 8.90 -3.25 -4.89
C VAL A 196 9.49 -2.71 -3.58
N PHE A 197 10.40 -1.76 -3.70
CA PHE A 197 11.09 -1.10 -2.59
C PHE A 197 10.87 0.41 -2.71
N ASP A 198 10.34 1.03 -1.66
CA ASP A 198 10.08 2.47 -1.68
C ASP A 198 11.40 3.25 -1.69
N GLU A 199 12.37 2.81 -0.88
CA GLU A 199 13.57 3.56 -0.49
C GLU A 199 14.90 2.82 -0.77
N TYR A 200 14.92 1.92 -1.76
CA TYR A 200 16.16 1.36 -2.30
C TYR A 200 17.14 2.43 -2.78
N ASN A 201 18.42 2.28 -2.40
CA ASN A 201 19.53 3.18 -2.70
C ASN A 201 19.34 4.62 -2.21
N THR A 202 18.55 4.84 -1.14
CA THR A 202 18.47 6.15 -0.49
C THR A 202 19.45 6.23 0.68
N ARG A 203 20.11 7.38 0.80
CA ARG A 203 21.13 7.59 1.84
C ARG A 203 20.51 7.69 3.23
N GLN A 204 19.30 8.24 3.30
CA GLN A 204 18.55 8.46 4.53
C GLN A 204 17.99 7.16 5.09
N TRP A 205 17.56 6.23 4.21
CA TRP A 205 16.88 4.99 4.58
C TRP A 205 17.54 3.75 3.95
N PRO A 206 18.78 3.41 4.38
CA PRO A 206 19.52 2.31 3.77
C PRO A 206 19.02 0.91 4.18
N GLY A 207 17.92 0.80 4.93
CA GLY A 207 17.43 -0.46 5.49
C GLY A 207 17.00 -1.45 4.40
N GLU A 208 16.17 -1.01 3.46
CA GLU A 208 15.66 -1.84 2.36
C GLU A 208 16.78 -2.33 1.43
N THR A 209 17.74 -1.46 1.15
CA THR A 209 18.93 -1.79 0.33
C THR A 209 19.73 -2.91 0.97
N ARG A 210 20.07 -2.77 2.25
CA ARG A 210 20.83 -3.78 2.99
C ARG A 210 20.05 -5.10 3.09
N ALA A 211 18.76 -5.02 3.37
CA ALA A 211 17.89 -6.18 3.47
C ALA A 211 17.86 -7.00 2.17
N LEU A 212 17.71 -6.34 1.02
CA LEU A 212 17.72 -6.99 -0.29
C LEU A 212 19.06 -7.70 -0.54
N HIS A 213 20.19 -7.02 -0.37
CA HIS A 213 21.50 -7.60 -0.66
C HIS A 213 21.91 -8.69 0.33
N ASP A 214 21.45 -8.65 1.57
CA ASP A 214 21.66 -9.75 2.52
C ASP A 214 20.87 -11.00 2.16
N VAL A 215 19.81 -10.91 1.35
CA VAL A 215 19.03 -12.08 0.88
C VAL A 215 19.53 -12.58 -0.48
N PHE A 216 19.80 -11.68 -1.41
CA PHE A 216 20.09 -12.03 -2.81
C PHE A 216 21.57 -11.90 -3.19
N GLY A 217 22.40 -11.26 -2.35
CA GLY A 217 23.73 -10.82 -2.77
C GLY A 217 23.64 -9.79 -3.89
N GLU A 218 24.57 -9.87 -4.85
CA GLU A 218 24.61 -8.99 -6.02
C GLU A 218 23.90 -9.58 -7.26
N ASP A 219 23.45 -10.84 -7.20
CA ASP A 219 22.82 -11.53 -8.32
C ASP A 219 21.32 -11.24 -8.38
N VAL A 220 20.99 -9.97 -8.61
CA VAL A 220 19.62 -9.46 -8.64
C VAL A 220 19.47 -8.38 -9.71
N ILE A 221 18.47 -8.54 -10.58
CA ILE A 221 18.16 -7.55 -11.61
C ILE A 221 17.16 -6.55 -11.04
N LEU A 222 17.63 -5.32 -10.86
CA LEU A 222 16.84 -4.20 -10.38
C LEU A 222 16.32 -3.37 -11.55
N HIS A 223 15.08 -2.92 -11.40
CA HIS A 223 14.41 -2.02 -12.31
C HIS A 223 13.93 -0.78 -11.56
N SER A 224 13.86 0.36 -12.24
CA SER A 224 13.29 1.60 -11.71
C SER A 224 12.18 2.13 -12.62
N ILE A 225 11.38 3.05 -12.10
CA ILE A 225 10.39 3.81 -12.87
C ILE A 225 10.92 5.24 -13.03
N PRO A 226 11.48 5.62 -14.21
CA PRO A 226 12.32 6.81 -14.34
C PRO A 226 11.67 8.15 -13.99
N TYR A 227 10.34 8.23 -14.04
CA TYR A 227 9.60 9.48 -13.82
C TYR A 227 9.13 9.69 -12.38
N THR A 228 9.37 8.74 -11.47
CA THR A 228 9.02 8.88 -10.06
C THR A 228 10.25 8.90 -9.17
N ARG A 229 10.11 9.51 -7.99
CA ARG A 229 11.13 9.44 -6.92
C ARG A 229 10.94 8.20 -6.04
N GLN A 230 9.69 7.78 -5.84
CA GLN A 230 9.30 6.56 -5.14
C GLN A 230 8.15 5.85 -5.89
N PRO A 231 8.12 4.50 -5.91
CA PRO A 231 9.18 3.62 -5.42
C PRO A 231 10.45 3.74 -6.25
N THR A 232 11.59 3.53 -5.61
CA THR A 232 12.92 3.70 -6.21
C THR A 232 13.34 2.49 -7.04
N ALA A 233 12.97 1.29 -6.61
CA ALA A 233 13.32 0.06 -7.32
C ALA A 233 12.26 -1.05 -7.19
N TYR A 234 12.32 -2.01 -8.11
CA TYR A 234 11.62 -3.29 -7.99
C TYR A 234 12.42 -4.41 -8.67
N ILE A 235 12.15 -5.64 -8.26
CA ILE A 235 12.67 -6.87 -8.86
C ILE A 235 11.51 -7.72 -9.41
N VAL A 236 11.80 -8.59 -10.36
CA VAL A 236 10.85 -9.56 -10.94
C VAL A 236 11.34 -10.98 -10.62
N LYS A 237 10.45 -11.86 -10.16
CA LYS A 237 10.76 -13.27 -9.85
C LYS A 237 10.57 -14.21 -11.03
#